data_AF-A0A8S3IPR6-F1
#
_entry.id   AF-A0A8S3IPR6-F1
#
_cell.length_a   1.000
_cell.length_b   1.000
_cell.length_c   1.000
_cell.angle_alpha   90.00
_cell.angle_beta   90.00
_cell.angle_gamma   90.00
#
_symmetry.space_group_name_H-M   'P 1'
#
loop_
_entity.id
_entity.type
_entity.pdbx_description
1 polymer ?
#
loop_
_entity_poly.entity_id
_entity_poly.type
_entity_poly.pdbx_seq_one_letter_code
_entity_poly.pdbx_strand_id
1 'polypeptide(L)'
;ATPSGYKSYWLSGDTAGYSGVGLLTKLDPVDVKFGIGIAEHDNEGRIITAEYETFYFVVSYIPNSGRKLVRLEYRQEFNEAFRNYIKELDKKKPVV
;
A
#
# COMPACT_ATOMS: atom_id res chain seq x y z
N ALA A 1 -4.53 -20.02 2.69
CA ALA A 1 -3.50 -20.76 1.93
C ALA A 1 -3.26 -20.03 0.62
N THR A 2 -2.01 -19.85 0.21
CA THR A 2 -1.68 -19.20 -1.07
C THR A 2 -2.03 -20.13 -2.22
N PRO A 3 -2.79 -19.67 -3.24
CA PRO A 3 -3.13 -20.50 -4.39
C PRO A 3 -1.88 -21.01 -5.11
N SER A 4 -1.95 -22.25 -5.65
CA SER A 4 -0.85 -22.83 -6.40
C SER A 4 -0.46 -21.95 -7.59
N GLY A 5 0.86 -21.76 -7.80
CA GLY A 5 1.41 -20.90 -8.85
C GLY A 5 1.40 -19.41 -8.52
N TYR A 6 1.07 -19.01 -7.29
CA TYR A 6 1.17 -17.64 -6.81
C TYR A 6 2.13 -17.53 -5.62
N LYS A 7 2.82 -16.40 -5.55
CA LYS A 7 3.41 -15.87 -4.32
C LYS A 7 2.43 -14.89 -3.68
N SER A 8 2.46 -14.82 -2.35
CA SER A 8 1.59 -13.93 -1.59
C SER A 8 2.40 -13.05 -0.66
N TYR A 9 2.07 -11.77 -0.64
CA TYR A 9 2.55 -10.80 0.32
C TYR A 9 1.35 -10.25 1.08
N TRP A 10 1.48 -10.15 2.40
CA TRP A 10 0.41 -9.70 3.28
C TRP A 10 0.94 -8.63 4.20
N LEU A 11 0.15 -7.59 4.40
CA LEU A 11 0.44 -6.53 5.37
C LEU A 11 -0.80 -6.29 6.20
N SER A 12 -0.66 -6.43 7.51
CA SER A 12 -1.68 -6.07 8.50
C SER A 12 -1.22 -4.87 9.31
N GLY A 13 -2.17 -4.08 9.83
CA GLY A 13 -1.86 -3.04 10.80
C GLY A 13 -1.78 -3.56 12.23
N ASP A 14 -1.52 -2.65 13.17
CA ASP A 14 -1.34 -2.95 14.59
C ASP A 14 -2.63 -3.42 15.29
N THR A 15 -3.79 -3.02 14.77
CA THR A 15 -5.09 -3.37 15.33
C THR A 15 -5.62 -4.65 14.69
N ALA A 16 -5.77 -5.72 15.48
CA ALA A 16 -6.30 -6.98 15.01
C ALA A 16 -7.72 -6.84 14.43
N GLY A 17 -7.96 -7.44 13.26
CA GLY A 17 -9.24 -7.38 12.56
C GLY A 17 -9.53 -6.04 11.87
N TYR A 18 -8.56 -5.14 11.80
CA TYR A 18 -8.69 -3.84 11.17
C TYR A 18 -7.74 -3.68 9.99
N SER A 19 -8.30 -3.30 8.83
CA SER A 19 -7.53 -3.02 7.62
C SER A 19 -6.72 -4.24 7.13
N GLY A 20 -5.65 -3.98 6.38
CA GLY A 20 -4.76 -4.96 5.79
C GLY A 20 -4.94 -5.09 4.29
N VAL A 21 -3.82 -5.34 3.60
CA VAL A 21 -3.77 -5.57 2.17
C VAL A 21 -3.03 -6.86 1.86
N GLY A 22 -3.39 -7.46 0.73
CA GLY A 22 -2.75 -8.65 0.21
C GLY A 22 -2.41 -8.48 -1.26
N LEU A 23 -1.25 -9.00 -1.66
CA LEU A 23 -0.82 -9.09 -3.04
C LEU A 23 -0.60 -10.55 -3.39
N LEU A 24 -1.29 -11.04 -4.42
CA LEU A 24 -1.02 -12.32 -5.06
C LEU A 24 -0.39 -12.06 -6.42
N THR A 25 0.77 -12.65 -6.69
CA THR A 25 1.48 -12.51 -7.96
C THR A 25 2.01 -13.85 -8.46
N LYS A 26 1.93 -14.08 -9.78
CA LYS A 26 2.59 -15.22 -10.42
C LYS A 26 4.05 -14.94 -10.76
N LEU A 27 4.35 -13.68 -11.06
CA LEU A 27 5.68 -13.22 -11.43
C LEU A 27 6.40 -12.70 -10.19
N ASP A 28 7.70 -12.94 -10.15
CA ASP A 28 8.54 -12.48 -9.05
C ASP A 28 8.82 -11.00 -9.18
N PRO A 29 8.42 -10.18 -8.19
CA PRO A 29 8.87 -8.81 -8.14
C PRO A 29 10.37 -8.75 -7.83
N VAL A 30 11.04 -7.72 -8.34
CA VAL A 30 12.43 -7.38 -8.05
C VAL A 30 12.56 -7.02 -6.56
N ASP A 31 11.60 -6.28 -6.02
CA ASP A 31 11.55 -5.88 -4.62
C ASP A 31 10.10 -5.73 -4.15
N VAL A 32 9.86 -5.91 -2.85
CA VAL A 32 8.56 -5.66 -2.22
C VAL A 32 8.74 -4.82 -0.96
N LYS A 33 8.04 -3.68 -0.93
CA LYS A 33 8.05 -2.73 0.19
C LYS A 33 6.69 -2.69 0.87
N PHE A 34 6.73 -2.55 2.18
CA PHE A 34 5.57 -2.45 3.05
C PHE A 34 5.51 -1.04 3.62
N GLY A 35 4.37 -0.36 3.43
CA GLY A 35 4.23 1.04 3.81
C GLY A 35 4.90 2.02 2.85
N ILE A 36 4.97 3.28 3.26
CA ILE A 36 5.55 4.41 2.52
C ILE A 36 6.71 5.08 3.27
N GLY A 37 7.12 4.54 4.42
CA GLY A 37 8.23 5.05 5.22
C GLY A 37 7.83 6.21 6.13
N ILE A 38 6.53 6.36 6.42
CA ILE A 38 5.98 7.38 7.31
C ILE A 38 5.21 6.66 8.39
N ALA A 39 5.76 6.66 9.61
CA ALA A 39 5.24 5.87 10.74
C ALA A 39 3.73 6.06 10.96
N GLU A 40 3.24 7.30 10.89
CA GLU A 40 1.82 7.62 11.07
C GLU A 40 0.89 7.00 10.01
N HIS A 41 1.40 6.65 8.84
CA HIS A 41 0.63 6.06 7.74
C HIS A 41 0.86 4.55 7.60
N ASP A 42 1.90 4.02 8.23
CA ASP A 42 2.32 2.62 8.07
C ASP A 42 1.69 1.67 9.12
N ASN A 43 1.19 2.22 10.23
CA ASN A 43 0.60 1.44 11.35
C ASN A 43 -0.72 0.72 11.00
N GLU A 44 -1.42 1.14 9.94
CA GLU A 44 -2.72 0.56 9.55
C GLU A 44 -2.60 -0.47 8.41
N GLY A 45 -1.36 -0.81 8.01
CA GLY A 45 -1.07 -1.86 7.02
C GLY A 45 -1.74 -1.64 5.67
N ARG A 46 -1.66 -0.42 5.13
CA ARG A 46 -2.49 0.03 4.00
C ARG A 46 -1.86 -0.11 2.63
N ILE A 47 -0.54 -0.24 2.52
CA ILE A 47 0.17 -0.13 1.24
C ILE A 47 1.22 -1.23 1.10
N ILE A 48 1.18 -1.95 -0.02
CA ILE A 48 2.27 -2.80 -0.51
C ILE A 48 2.70 -2.26 -1.87
N THR A 49 4.00 -2.07 -2.08
CA THR A 49 4.58 -1.74 -3.39
C THR A 49 5.44 -2.90 -3.86
N ALA A 50 5.07 -3.51 -4.98
CA ALA A 50 5.88 -4.49 -5.68
C ALA A 50 6.58 -3.83 -6.87
N GLU A 51 7.90 -3.89 -6.89
CA GLU A 51 8.72 -3.42 -8.02
C GLU A 51 8.89 -4.54 -9.04
N TYR A 52 8.55 -4.28 -10.29
CA TYR A 52 8.90 -5.13 -11.43
C TYR A 52 9.95 -4.44 -12.30
N GLU A 53 10.49 -5.15 -13.28
CA GLU A 53 11.52 -4.62 -14.17
C GLU A 53 11.05 -3.33 -14.88
N THR A 54 9.79 -3.28 -15.30
CA THR A 54 9.26 -2.19 -16.13
C THR A 54 8.25 -1.28 -15.44
N PHE A 55 7.72 -1.65 -14.26
CA PHE A 55 6.69 -0.87 -13.55
C PHE A 55 6.69 -1.14 -12.04
N TYR A 56 6.02 -0.27 -11.28
CA TYR A 56 5.62 -0.53 -9.91
C TYR A 56 4.15 -0.92 -9.86
N PHE A 57 3.80 -1.93 -9.06
CA PHE A 57 2.42 -2.27 -8.73
C PHE A 57 2.15 -1.90 -7.27
N VAL A 58 1.24 -0.96 -7.03
CA VAL A 58 0.94 -0.44 -5.70
C VAL A 58 -0.46 -0.86 -5.26
N VAL A 59 -0.51 -1.82 -4.35
CA VAL A 59 -1.76 -2.19 -3.67
C VAL A 59 -1.99 -1.20 -2.54
N SER A 60 -3.13 -0.51 -2.53
CA SER A 60 -3.49 0.42 -1.47
C SER A 60 -4.92 0.23 -0.99
N TYR A 61 -5.13 0.35 0.33
CA TYR A 61 -6.44 0.48 0.94
C TYR A 61 -6.56 1.84 1.64
N ILE A 62 -7.19 2.79 0.96
CA ILE A 62 -7.26 4.19 1.37
C ILE A 62 -8.13 4.36 2.62
N PRO A 63 -7.71 5.13 3.65
CA PRO A 63 -8.50 5.34 4.86
C PRO A 63 -9.83 6.02 4.56
N ASN A 64 -10.88 5.60 5.26
CA ASN A 64 -12.20 6.24 5.20
C ASN A 64 -12.22 7.44 6.16
N SER A 65 -12.83 8.56 5.77
CA SER A 65 -13.01 9.75 6.62
C SER A 65 -13.96 9.53 7.82
N GLY A 66 -14.57 8.36 7.92
CA GLY A 66 -15.49 7.99 8.99
C GLY A 66 -16.86 8.63 8.85
N ARG A 67 -17.81 8.13 9.65
CA ARG A 67 -19.16 8.70 9.74
C ARG A 67 -19.06 10.15 10.24
N LYS A 68 -19.78 11.08 9.59
CA LYS A 68 -19.70 12.53 9.87
C LYS A 68 -18.29 13.13 9.69
N LEU A 69 -17.44 12.49 8.87
CA LEU A 69 -16.13 13.05 8.47
C LEU A 69 -15.12 13.24 9.62
N VAL A 70 -15.26 12.46 10.70
CA VAL A 70 -14.42 12.54 11.90
C VAL A 70 -12.92 12.28 11.68
N ARG A 71 -12.54 11.67 10.56
CA ARG A 71 -11.14 11.43 10.14
C ARG A 71 -10.79 12.14 8.84
N LEU A 72 -11.52 13.20 8.47
CA LEU A 72 -11.27 13.90 7.21
C LEU A 72 -9.88 14.53 7.15
N GLU A 73 -9.41 15.15 8.24
CA GLU A 73 -8.07 15.75 8.32
C GLU A 73 -6.99 14.70 8.07
N TYR A 74 -7.00 13.59 8.82
CA TYR A 74 -6.11 12.46 8.59
C TYR A 74 -6.16 11.93 7.15
N ARG A 75 -7.36 11.85 6.55
CA ARG A 75 -7.50 11.42 5.15
C ARG A 75 -6.82 12.39 4.19
N GLN A 76 -6.85 13.69 4.45
CA GLN A 76 -6.19 14.68 3.60
C GLN A 76 -4.66 14.57 3.71
N GLU A 77 -4.13 14.45 4.92
CA GLU A 77 -2.69 14.22 5.18
C GLU A 77 -2.20 12.94 4.49
N PHE A 78 -2.94 11.84 4.67
CA PHE A 78 -2.64 10.57 3.99
C PHE A 78 -2.65 10.72 2.46
N ASN A 79 -3.64 11.44 1.89
CA ASN A 79 -3.70 11.64 0.44
C ASN A 79 -2.50 12.42 -0.09
N GLU A 80 -2.04 13.44 0.66
CA GLU A 80 -0.86 14.21 0.28
C GLU A 80 0.41 13.36 0.33
N ALA A 81 0.62 12.64 1.43
CA ALA A 81 1.76 11.73 1.60
C ALA A 81 1.77 10.63 0.52
N PHE A 82 0.62 9.99 0.29
CA PHE A 82 0.48 8.95 -0.73
C PHE A 82 0.72 9.49 -2.14
N ARG A 83 0.17 10.66 -2.48
CA ARG A 83 0.40 11.30 -3.78
C ARG A 83 1.88 11.59 -4.01
N ASN A 84 2.57 12.10 -3.00
CA ASN A 84 3.99 12.38 -3.09
C ASN A 84 4.79 11.09 -3.27
N TYR A 85 4.47 10.04 -2.51
CA TYR A 85 5.08 8.71 -2.66
C TYR A 85 4.91 8.15 -4.09
N ILE A 86 3.69 8.17 -4.64
CA ILE A 86 3.42 7.71 -6.01
C ILE A 86 4.22 8.52 -7.05
N LYS A 87 4.28 9.84 -6.90
CA LYS A 87 5.08 10.69 -7.80
C LYS A 87 6.57 10.36 -7.76
N GLU A 88 7.13 10.05 -6.58
CA GLU A 88 8.54 9.65 -6.48
C GLU A 88 8.83 8.28 -7.12
N LEU A 89 7.86 7.35 -7.09
CA LEU A 89 7.94 6.10 -7.84
C LEU A 89 7.85 6.33 -9.35
N ASP A 90 6.89 7.15 -9.79
CA ASP A 90 6.60 7.41 -11.20
C ASP A 90 7.76 8.10 -11.94
N LYS A 91 8.58 8.87 -11.22
CA LYS A 91 9.86 9.40 -11.74
C LYS A 91 10.85 8.30 -12.16
N LYS A 92 10.73 7.09 -11.61
CA LYS A 92 11.64 5.97 -11.86
C LYS A 92 11.07 4.99 -12.88
N LYS A 93 9.83 4.55 -12.67
CA LYS A 93 9.09 3.62 -13.54
C LYS A 93 7.59 3.92 -13.45
N PRO A 94 6.80 3.66 -14.50
CA PRO A 94 5.35 3.78 -14.45
C PRO A 94 4.75 3.05 -13.24
N VAL A 95 3.73 3.65 -12.63
CA VAL A 95 3.02 3.09 -11.48
C VAL A 95 1.62 2.63 -11.88
N VAL A 96 1.25 1.44 -11.43
CA VAL A 96 -0.08 0.83 -11.54
C VAL A 96 -0.70 0.68 -10.17
#